data_AF-A0A1V5Q7A4-F1
#
_entry.id   AF-A0A1V5Q7A4-F1
#
_cell.length_a   1.000
_cell.length_b   1.000
_cell.length_c   1.000
_cell.angle_alpha   90.00
_cell.angle_beta   90.00
_cell.angle_gamma   90.00
#
_symmetry.space_group_name_H-M   'P 1'
#
loop_
_entity.id
_entity.type
_entity.pdbx_description
1 polymer ?
#
loop_
_entity_poly.entity_id
_entity_poly.type
_entity_poly.pdbx_seq_one_letter_code
_entity_poly.pdbx_strand_id
1 'polypeptide(L)'
;MVDVNQIMYNMIKKSNSIETSSVNEIEEIVDTGLDKTDENVQKMAAEYLDEKGYSRSPQNLDQAKQHILESSAGSETVRVRKRRTMVEDLLEDMEEEDMSKIMQSCLLDNLIRINSKLDVLSGKRYEYAVEIVDEIALDGEKPSGSLIEFVSFQGLLNKYAAAGYRVVGFTDREVGNHNKLMMSGFTGTQKQTVIIFEREVKN
;
A
#
# COMPACT_ATOMS: atom_id res chain seq x y z
N MET A 1 6.29 19.14 -26.91
CA MET A 1 4.83 18.99 -26.94
C MET A 1 4.57 17.54 -26.54
N VAL A 2 3.93 17.29 -25.38
CA VAL A 2 3.73 15.91 -24.90
C VAL A 2 2.63 15.30 -25.75
N ASP A 3 2.89 14.12 -26.33
CA ASP A 3 1.94 13.39 -27.17
C ASP A 3 0.71 13.00 -26.34
N VAL A 4 -0.48 13.23 -26.89
CA VAL A 4 -1.76 12.94 -26.23
C VAL A 4 -1.84 11.44 -25.89
N ASN A 5 -1.32 10.59 -26.76
CA ASN A 5 -1.23 9.15 -26.55
C ASN A 5 -0.40 8.79 -25.31
N GLN A 6 0.74 9.47 -25.12
CA GLN A 6 1.58 9.27 -23.94
C GLN A 6 0.89 9.70 -22.64
N ILE A 7 0.05 10.75 -22.69
CA ILE A 7 -0.73 11.21 -21.54
C ILE A 7 -1.81 10.17 -21.20
N MET A 8 -2.56 9.67 -22.19
CA MET A 8 -3.59 8.65 -21.97
C MET A 8 -2.98 7.37 -21.38
N TYR A 9 -1.87 6.89 -21.96
CA TYR A 9 -1.13 5.74 -21.48
C TYR A 9 -0.70 5.87 -20.01
N ASN A 10 -0.12 7.03 -19.65
CA ASN A 10 0.29 7.31 -18.27
C ASN A 10 -0.89 7.34 -17.29
N MET A 11 -2.08 7.73 -17.74
CA MET A 11 -3.29 7.71 -16.91
C MET A 11 -3.83 6.29 -16.73
N ILE A 12 -3.84 5.47 -17.78
CA ILE A 12 -4.28 4.07 -17.73
C ILE A 12 -3.39 3.28 -16.77
N LYS A 13 -2.05 3.43 -16.87
CA LYS A 13 -1.09 2.81 -15.95
C LYS A 13 -1.31 3.14 -14.48
N LYS A 14 -1.80 4.35 -14.16
CA LYS A 14 -2.11 4.74 -12.78
C LYS A 14 -3.38 4.10 -12.22
N SER A 15 -4.30 3.65 -13.07
CA SER A 15 -5.57 3.09 -12.62
C SER A 15 -5.42 1.70 -11.99
N ASN A 16 -4.37 0.95 -12.32
CA ASN A 16 -4.13 -0.45 -11.92
C ASN A 16 -5.33 -1.39 -12.17
N SER A 17 -6.32 -0.96 -12.95
CA SER A 17 -7.55 -1.72 -13.21
C SER A 17 -7.41 -2.68 -14.39
N ILE A 18 -6.40 -2.44 -15.23
CA ILE A 18 -6.17 -3.16 -16.49
C ILE A 18 -4.70 -3.50 -16.55
N GLU A 19 -4.40 -4.70 -17.02
CA GLU A 19 -3.03 -5.16 -17.26
C GLU A 19 -2.47 -4.39 -18.46
N THR A 20 -1.39 -3.63 -18.23
CA THR A 20 -0.78 -2.78 -19.27
C THR A 20 0.53 -3.36 -19.81
N SER A 21 1.02 -4.44 -19.21
CA SER A 21 2.27 -5.07 -19.61
C SER A 21 2.27 -6.52 -19.18
N SER A 22 2.73 -7.41 -20.05
CA SER A 22 2.95 -8.81 -19.74
C SER A 22 4.45 -9.11 -19.68
N VAL A 23 4.82 -10.12 -18.88
CA VAL A 23 6.20 -10.60 -18.81
C VAL A 23 6.25 -11.97 -19.47
N ASN A 24 6.86 -12.03 -20.64
CA ASN A 24 7.07 -13.27 -21.38
C ASN A 24 8.53 -13.72 -21.24
N GLU A 25 8.73 -15.02 -21.03
CA GLU A 25 10.05 -15.66 -21.08
C GLU A 25 10.24 -16.28 -22.46
N ILE A 26 11.17 -15.73 -23.25
CA ILE A 26 11.52 -16.27 -24.57
C ILE A 26 12.97 -16.75 -24.52
N GLU A 27 13.26 -17.88 -25.19
CA GLU A 27 14.63 -18.33 -25.42
C GLU A 27 15.20 -17.65 -26.67
N GLU A 28 16.14 -16.73 -26.49
CA GLU A 28 16.82 -16.00 -27.57
C GLU A 28 18.25 -16.53 -27.74
N ILE A 29 18.73 -16.65 -28.99
CA ILE A 29 20.14 -16.98 -29.27
C ILE A 29 20.95 -15.70 -29.11
N VAL A 30 21.73 -15.61 -28.04
CA VAL A 30 22.58 -14.47 -27.73
C VAL A 30 24.02 -14.77 -28.13
N ASP A 31 24.64 -13.83 -28.85
CA ASP A 31 26.07 -13.87 -29.15
C ASP A 31 26.87 -13.47 -27.91
N THR A 32 27.79 -14.33 -27.50
CA THR A 32 28.60 -14.09 -26.28
C THR A 32 29.82 -13.22 -26.55
N GLY A 33 30.18 -12.99 -27.83
CA GLY A 33 31.42 -12.32 -28.21
C GLY A 33 32.69 -13.10 -27.89
N LEU A 34 32.58 -14.35 -27.42
CA LEU A 34 33.72 -15.24 -27.18
C LEU A 34 34.06 -16.01 -28.46
N ASP A 35 35.36 -16.09 -28.76
CA ASP A 35 35.85 -16.91 -29.87
C ASP A 35 35.47 -18.39 -29.68
N LYS A 36 35.19 -19.08 -30.78
CA LYS A 36 34.87 -20.51 -30.82
C LYS A 36 36.10 -21.40 -30.57
N THR A 37 36.66 -21.32 -29.38
CA THR A 37 37.69 -22.25 -28.89
C THR A 37 37.04 -23.35 -28.06
N ASP A 38 37.67 -24.53 -28.01
CA ASP A 38 37.18 -25.67 -27.22
C ASP A 38 37.05 -25.31 -25.72
N GLU A 39 37.94 -24.47 -25.21
CA GLU A 39 37.90 -23.98 -23.82
C GLU A 39 36.67 -23.09 -23.57
N ASN A 40 36.36 -22.17 -24.48
CA ASN A 40 35.19 -21.30 -24.36
C ASN A 40 33.88 -22.07 -24.53
N VAL A 41 33.82 -23.02 -25.47
CA VAL A 41 32.65 -23.89 -25.66
C VAL A 41 32.42 -24.77 -24.43
N GLN A 42 33.49 -25.30 -23.83
CA GLN A 42 33.39 -26.08 -22.59
C GLN A 42 32.92 -25.26 -21.39
N LYS A 43 33.43 -24.02 -21.26
CA LYS A 43 32.98 -23.09 -20.22
C LYS A 43 31.50 -22.77 -20.36
N MET A 44 31.06 -22.41 -21.57
CA MET A 44 29.66 -22.09 -21.84
C MET A 44 28.74 -23.30 -21.69
N ALA A 45 29.21 -24.52 -22.02
CA ALA A 45 28.46 -25.76 -21.78
C ALA A 45 28.25 -26.04 -20.29
N ALA A 46 29.27 -25.79 -19.44
CA ALA A 46 29.13 -25.92 -18.01
C ALA A 46 28.15 -24.89 -17.42
N GLU A 47 28.27 -23.63 -17.83
CA GLU A 47 27.35 -22.55 -17.42
C GLU A 47 25.89 -22.85 -17.86
N TYR A 48 25.69 -23.39 -19.06
CA TYR A 48 24.38 -23.79 -19.56
C TYR A 48 23.73 -24.90 -18.72
N LEU A 49 24.52 -25.92 -18.32
CA LEU A 49 24.01 -26.99 -17.47
C LEU A 49 23.64 -26.48 -16.07
N ASP A 50 24.42 -25.55 -15.52
CA ASP A 50 24.12 -24.93 -14.23
C ASP A 50 22.84 -24.09 -14.28
N GLU A 51 22.68 -23.26 -15.33
CA GLU A 51 21.51 -22.39 -15.52
C GLU A 51 20.22 -23.20 -15.66
N LYS A 52 20.30 -24.39 -16.29
CA LYS A 52 19.15 -25.29 -16.49
C LYS A 52 18.98 -26.33 -15.36
N GLY A 53 19.89 -26.37 -14.38
CA GLY A 53 19.83 -27.30 -13.24
C GLY A 53 20.16 -28.76 -13.58
N TYR A 54 20.89 -29.01 -14.67
CA TYR A 54 21.32 -30.35 -15.07
C TYR A 54 22.64 -30.76 -14.39
N SER A 55 22.84 -32.06 -14.17
CA SER A 55 24.11 -32.56 -13.62
C SER A 55 25.26 -32.44 -14.62
N ARG A 56 26.45 -32.08 -14.14
CA ARG A 56 27.68 -31.99 -14.94
C ARG A 56 28.31 -33.37 -15.24
N SER A 57 27.49 -34.31 -15.68
CA SER A 57 28.00 -35.61 -16.15
C SER A 57 28.74 -35.43 -17.49
N PRO A 58 29.71 -36.30 -17.82
CA PRO A 58 30.41 -36.23 -19.11
C PRO A 58 29.45 -36.27 -20.31
N GLN A 59 28.41 -37.11 -20.23
CA GLN A 59 27.36 -37.21 -21.27
C GLN A 59 26.57 -35.91 -21.45
N ASN A 60 26.20 -35.25 -20.35
CA ASN A 60 25.46 -33.98 -20.42
C ASN A 60 26.33 -32.84 -20.94
N LEU A 61 27.62 -32.84 -20.59
CA LEU A 61 28.58 -31.87 -21.10
C LEU A 61 28.77 -32.02 -22.62
N ASP A 62 28.90 -33.24 -23.11
CA ASP A 62 29.05 -33.49 -24.55
C ASP A 62 27.79 -33.07 -25.34
N GLN A 63 26.60 -33.37 -24.81
CA GLN A 63 25.34 -32.92 -25.40
C GLN A 63 25.19 -31.39 -25.39
N ALA A 64 25.55 -30.73 -24.29
CA ALA A 64 25.51 -29.26 -24.20
C ALA A 64 26.51 -28.60 -25.15
N LYS A 65 27.73 -29.16 -25.28
CA LYS A 65 28.72 -28.70 -26.27
C LYS A 65 28.19 -28.80 -27.68
N GLN A 66 27.57 -29.94 -28.04
CA GLN A 66 26.99 -30.16 -29.36
C GLN A 66 25.87 -29.15 -29.66
N HIS A 67 25.00 -28.91 -28.69
CA HIS A 67 23.90 -27.93 -28.81
C HIS A 67 24.40 -26.48 -28.98
N ILE A 68 25.48 -26.10 -28.30
CA ILE A 68 26.13 -24.80 -28.46
C ILE A 68 26.80 -24.67 -29.82
N LEU A 69 27.46 -25.72 -30.31
CA LEU A 69 28.07 -25.73 -31.65
C LEU A 69 27.02 -25.59 -32.76
N GLU A 70 25.89 -26.30 -32.63
CA GLU A 70 24.74 -26.18 -33.52
C GLU A 70 24.13 -24.77 -33.47
N SER A 71 23.93 -24.21 -32.27
CA SER A 71 23.40 -22.84 -32.09
C SER A 71 24.35 -21.76 -32.62
N SER A 72 25.64 -22.07 -32.69
CA SER A 72 26.66 -21.17 -33.22
C SER A 72 26.93 -21.39 -34.71
N ALA A 73 26.25 -22.31 -35.40
CA ALA A 73 26.50 -22.62 -36.81
C ALA A 73 26.41 -21.34 -37.67
N GLY A 74 27.50 -21.02 -38.40
CA GLY A 74 27.59 -19.81 -39.23
C GLY A 74 28.07 -18.53 -38.53
N SER A 75 28.39 -18.56 -37.23
CA SER A 75 29.09 -17.46 -36.51
C SER A 75 30.58 -17.75 -36.33
N GLU A 76 31.41 -16.74 -36.09
CA GLU A 76 32.81 -16.92 -35.62
C GLU A 76 32.90 -17.02 -34.08
N THR A 77 31.84 -16.60 -33.40
CA THR A 77 31.71 -16.52 -31.94
C THR A 77 30.75 -17.58 -31.38
N VAL A 78 30.88 -17.87 -30.09
CA VAL A 78 29.98 -18.78 -29.37
C VAL A 78 28.63 -18.11 -29.15
N ARG A 79 27.56 -18.79 -29.56
CA ARG A 79 26.17 -18.36 -29.37
C ARG A 79 25.44 -19.35 -28.46
N VAL A 80 24.73 -18.82 -27.47
CA VAL A 80 24.00 -19.62 -26.49
C VAL A 80 22.54 -19.18 -26.41
N ARG A 81 21.64 -20.14 -26.16
CA ARG A 81 20.23 -19.83 -25.89
C ARG A 81 20.09 -19.36 -24.45
N LYS A 82 19.77 -18.09 -24.24
CA LYS A 82 19.46 -17.54 -22.93
C LYS A 82 17.98 -17.27 -22.80
N ARG A 83 17.44 -17.51 -21.61
CA ARG A 83 16.10 -17.02 -21.28
C ARG A 83 16.19 -15.52 -21.08
N ARG A 84 15.49 -14.76 -21.92
CA ARG A 84 15.34 -13.33 -21.75
C ARG A 84 13.92 -13.05 -21.31
N THR A 85 13.81 -12.29 -20.23
CA THR A 85 12.57 -11.70 -19.78
C THR A 85 12.28 -10.50 -20.69
N MET A 86 11.24 -10.60 -21.52
CA MET A 86 10.74 -9.49 -22.31
C MET A 86 9.49 -8.94 -21.63
N VAL A 87 9.49 -7.63 -21.37
CA VAL A 87 8.29 -6.93 -20.95
C VAL A 87 7.62 -6.45 -22.22
N GLU A 88 6.52 -7.09 -22.59
CA GLU A 88 5.69 -6.63 -23.70
C GLU A 88 4.77 -5.54 -23.18
N ASP A 89 4.77 -4.40 -23.86
CA ASP A 89 3.82 -3.34 -23.62
C ASP A 89 2.54 -3.62 -24.42
N LEU A 90 1.46 -3.94 -23.71
CA LEU A 90 0.20 -4.33 -24.33
C LEU A 90 -0.51 -3.16 -25.01
N LEU A 91 -0.02 -1.93 -24.82
CA LEU A 91 -0.63 -0.71 -25.35
C LEU A 91 0.24 -0.02 -26.43
N GLU A 92 1.43 -0.54 -26.76
CA GLU A 92 2.41 0.13 -27.63
C GLU A 92 1.87 0.43 -29.05
N ASP A 93 1.05 -0.48 -29.59
CA ASP A 93 0.48 -0.39 -30.94
C ASP A 93 -1.05 -0.15 -30.94
N MET A 94 -1.62 0.32 -29.82
CA MET A 94 -3.06 0.55 -29.74
C MET A 94 -3.49 1.82 -30.46
N GLU A 95 -4.57 1.72 -31.23
CA GLU A 95 -5.20 2.88 -31.85
C GLU A 95 -5.75 3.85 -30.79
N GLU A 96 -5.73 5.15 -31.09
CA GLU A 96 -6.16 6.21 -30.17
C GLU A 96 -7.63 6.03 -29.72
N GLU A 97 -8.50 5.55 -30.62
CA GLU A 97 -9.90 5.27 -30.29
C GLU A 97 -10.04 4.20 -29.22
N ASP A 98 -9.23 3.14 -29.29
CA ASP A 98 -9.29 2.04 -28.33
C ASP A 98 -8.61 2.42 -27.00
N MET A 99 -7.52 3.19 -27.04
CA MET A 99 -6.96 3.80 -25.82
C MET A 99 -7.98 4.69 -25.12
N SER A 100 -8.76 5.48 -25.88
CA SER A 100 -9.81 6.34 -25.32
C SER A 100 -10.93 5.52 -24.66
N LYS A 101 -11.37 4.41 -25.27
CA LYS A 101 -12.36 3.49 -24.68
C LYS A 101 -11.83 2.86 -23.38
N ILE A 102 -10.58 2.40 -23.37
CA ILE A 102 -9.93 1.83 -22.19
C ILE A 102 -9.86 2.87 -21.06
N MET A 103 -9.44 4.10 -21.38
CA MET A 103 -9.40 5.20 -20.44
C MET A 103 -10.78 5.50 -19.85
N GLN A 104 -11.84 5.51 -20.66
CA GLN A 104 -13.22 5.68 -20.18
C GLN A 104 -13.64 4.56 -19.21
N SER A 105 -13.26 3.30 -19.50
CA SER A 105 -13.49 2.18 -18.59
C SER A 105 -12.76 2.37 -17.26
N CYS A 106 -11.49 2.75 -17.28
CA CYS A 106 -10.72 3.06 -16.07
C CYS A 106 -11.34 4.19 -15.25
N LEU A 107 -11.83 5.25 -15.90
CA LEU A 107 -12.52 6.34 -15.24
C LEU A 107 -13.81 5.88 -14.57
N LEU A 108 -14.61 5.07 -15.27
CA LEU A 108 -15.85 4.50 -14.72
C LEU A 108 -15.58 3.64 -13.49
N ASP A 109 -14.58 2.74 -13.55
CA ASP A 109 -14.20 1.90 -12.42
C ASP A 109 -13.78 2.73 -11.20
N ASN A 110 -12.99 3.77 -11.42
CA ASN A 110 -12.56 4.67 -10.35
C ASN A 110 -13.74 5.46 -9.77
N LEU A 111 -14.68 5.89 -10.60
CA LEU A 111 -15.91 6.55 -10.14
C LEU A 111 -16.78 5.60 -9.31
N ILE A 112 -16.91 4.33 -9.69
CA ILE A 112 -17.63 3.31 -8.89
C ILE A 112 -16.95 3.10 -7.53
N ARG A 113 -15.61 3.03 -7.51
CA ARG A 113 -14.83 2.92 -6.26
C ARG A 113 -14.98 4.15 -5.36
N ILE A 114 -15.03 5.34 -5.95
CA ILE A 114 -15.29 6.57 -5.20
C ILE A 114 -16.73 6.57 -4.67
N ASN A 115 -17.70 6.23 -5.51
CA ASN A 115 -19.11 6.23 -5.13
C ASN A 115 -19.39 5.23 -4.00
N SER A 116 -18.85 4.01 -4.08
CA SER A 116 -18.97 3.02 -2.99
C SER A 116 -18.33 3.48 -1.68
N LYS A 117 -17.21 4.21 -1.72
CA LYS A 117 -16.62 4.82 -0.52
C LYS A 117 -17.46 5.98 0.00
N LEU A 118 -18.04 6.78 -0.90
CA LEU A 118 -18.93 7.88 -0.53
C LEU A 118 -20.23 7.35 0.06
N ASP A 119 -20.79 6.24 -0.42
CA ASP A 119 -21.97 5.59 0.16
C ASP A 119 -21.74 5.13 1.61
N VAL A 120 -20.54 4.64 1.91
CA VAL A 120 -20.14 4.30 3.29
C VAL A 120 -20.09 5.53 4.20
N LEU A 121 -19.78 6.71 3.66
CA LEU A 121 -19.66 7.96 4.40
C LEU A 121 -20.99 8.73 4.46
N SER A 122 -21.78 8.71 3.40
CA SER A 122 -23.04 9.46 3.26
C SER A 122 -24.18 8.84 4.07
N GLY A 123 -24.12 7.53 4.32
CA GLY A 123 -25.08 6.81 5.15
C GLY A 123 -24.86 6.91 6.67
N LYS A 124 -23.73 7.46 7.12
CA LYS A 124 -23.37 7.49 8.54
C LYS A 124 -23.40 8.91 9.09
N ARG A 125 -24.52 9.28 9.73
CA ARG A 125 -24.63 10.51 10.50
C ARG A 125 -24.20 10.24 11.94
N TYR A 126 -23.31 11.06 12.48
CA TYR A 126 -22.88 10.96 13.87
C TYR A 126 -23.37 12.16 14.67
N GLU A 127 -23.95 11.89 15.83
CA GLU A 127 -24.22 12.87 16.88
C GLU A 127 -23.04 12.92 17.84
N TYR A 128 -22.59 14.11 18.18
CA TYR A 128 -21.49 14.32 19.13
C TYR A 128 -22.01 14.97 20.41
N ALA A 129 -21.53 14.50 21.55
CA ALA A 129 -21.77 15.11 22.85
C ALA A 129 -20.43 15.37 23.54
N VAL A 130 -20.31 16.52 24.20
CA VAL A 130 -19.09 16.92 24.90
C VAL A 130 -19.43 17.15 26.36
N GLU A 131 -18.72 16.46 27.24
CA GLU A 131 -18.86 16.59 28.69
C GLU A 131 -17.56 17.05 29.30
N ILE A 132 -17.66 17.85 30.37
CA ILE A 132 -16.52 18.43 31.05
C ILE A 132 -16.58 17.97 32.50
N VAL A 133 -15.51 17.32 32.96
CA VAL A 133 -15.38 16.83 34.32
C VAL A 133 -14.15 17.47 34.95
N ASP A 134 -14.24 17.83 36.23
CA ASP A 134 -13.08 18.34 36.96
C ASP A 134 -12.01 17.24 37.10
N GLU A 135 -10.73 17.63 37.14
CA GLU A 135 -9.56 16.73 37.05
C GLU A 135 -9.72 15.43 37.85
N ILE A 136 -9.75 14.30 37.12
CA ILE A 136 -9.67 12.97 37.69
C ILE A 136 -8.23 12.53 37.58
N ALA A 137 -7.53 12.47 38.71
CA ALA A 137 -6.18 11.90 38.75
C ALA A 137 -6.24 10.42 38.35
N LEU A 138 -5.89 10.13 37.09
CA LEU A 138 -5.86 8.78 36.53
C LEU A 138 -4.53 8.05 36.80
N ASP A 139 -3.50 8.76 37.26
CA ASP A 139 -2.17 8.20 37.51
C ASP A 139 -1.97 7.77 38.96
N GLY A 140 -1.83 6.46 39.14
CA GLY A 140 -1.10 5.83 40.26
C GLY A 140 -1.86 5.66 41.57
N GLU A 141 -2.24 4.42 41.88
CA GLU A 141 -2.66 3.93 43.20
C GLU A 141 -3.69 4.78 43.98
N LYS A 142 -4.96 4.51 43.70
CA LYS A 142 -6.17 5.09 44.32
C LYS A 142 -6.32 6.60 44.07
N PRO A 143 -7.46 7.04 43.50
CA PRO A 143 -7.73 8.47 43.38
C PRO A 143 -7.77 9.07 44.79
N SER A 144 -6.85 9.99 45.07
CA SER A 144 -6.89 10.85 46.25
C SER A 144 -7.98 11.93 46.14
N GLY A 145 -8.63 12.05 44.97
CA GLY A 145 -9.90 12.74 44.78
C GLY A 145 -11.03 12.00 45.49
N SER A 146 -11.97 12.75 46.06
CA SER A 146 -13.03 12.14 46.87
C SER A 146 -13.75 11.06 46.07
N LEU A 147 -14.04 9.90 46.68
CA LEU A 147 -14.75 8.76 46.06
C LEU A 147 -15.98 9.16 45.22
N ILE A 148 -16.56 10.31 45.52
CA ILE A 148 -17.72 10.91 44.85
C ILE A 148 -17.41 11.29 43.39
N GLU A 149 -16.21 11.79 43.10
CA GLU A 149 -15.79 12.25 41.76
C GLU A 149 -15.52 11.08 40.81
N PHE A 150 -14.98 9.99 41.33
CA PHE A 150 -14.79 8.77 40.55
C PHE A 150 -16.14 8.08 40.23
N VAL A 151 -17.04 8.03 41.19
CA VAL A 151 -18.40 7.48 41.00
C VAL A 151 -19.21 8.33 40.02
N SER A 152 -19.04 9.66 40.04
CA SER A 152 -19.72 10.55 39.10
C SER A 152 -19.23 10.38 37.66
N PHE A 153 -17.93 10.19 37.44
CA PHE A 153 -17.35 9.90 36.12
C PHE A 153 -17.78 8.54 35.58
N GLN A 154 -17.75 7.50 36.42
CA GLN A 154 -18.24 6.18 36.02
C GLN A 154 -19.75 6.24 35.69
N GLY A 155 -20.53 7.00 36.45
CA GLY A 155 -21.94 7.26 36.17
C GLY A 155 -22.16 7.98 34.83
N LEU A 156 -21.31 8.96 34.50
CA LEU A 156 -21.33 9.67 33.22
C LEU A 156 -21.06 8.73 32.04
N LEU A 157 -19.97 7.95 32.11
CA LEU A 157 -19.62 6.98 31.06
C LEU A 157 -20.74 5.95 30.87
N ASN A 158 -21.30 5.42 31.96
CA ASN A 158 -22.40 4.46 31.90
C ASN A 158 -23.67 5.07 31.29
N LYS A 159 -23.99 6.33 31.60
CA LYS A 159 -25.14 7.04 31.02
C LYS A 159 -25.00 7.17 29.51
N TYR A 160 -23.83 7.58 29.01
CA TYR A 160 -23.59 7.73 27.58
C TYR A 160 -23.51 6.39 26.86
N ALA A 161 -22.87 5.38 27.47
CA ALA A 161 -22.85 4.02 26.94
C ALA A 161 -24.27 3.42 26.83
N ALA A 162 -25.12 3.62 27.84
CA ALA A 162 -26.51 3.17 27.80
C ALA A 162 -27.34 3.87 26.71
N ALA A 163 -27.01 5.12 26.38
CA ALA A 163 -27.62 5.88 25.29
C ALA A 163 -27.03 5.54 23.89
N GLY A 164 -26.09 4.60 23.82
CA GLY A 164 -25.45 4.13 22.59
C GLY A 164 -24.29 4.98 22.09
N TYR A 165 -23.78 5.91 22.92
CA TYR A 165 -22.61 6.71 22.59
C TYR A 165 -21.32 5.96 22.93
N ARG A 166 -20.28 6.16 22.13
CA ARG A 166 -18.91 5.71 22.38
C ARG A 166 -17.98 6.89 22.60
N VAL A 167 -16.94 6.70 23.41
CA VAL A 167 -15.91 7.74 23.60
C VAL A 167 -14.96 7.76 22.42
N VAL A 168 -14.70 8.95 21.87
CA VAL A 168 -13.74 9.15 20.76
C VAL A 168 -12.50 9.92 21.14
N GLY A 169 -12.54 10.69 22.22
CA GLY A 169 -11.39 11.48 22.62
C GLY A 169 -11.50 12.02 24.03
N PHE A 170 -10.34 12.23 24.62
CA PHE A 170 -10.13 12.95 25.87
C PHE A 170 -9.17 14.10 25.59
N THR A 171 -9.45 15.26 26.17
CA THR A 171 -8.52 16.39 26.15
C THR A 171 -8.62 17.14 27.47
N ASP A 172 -7.49 17.58 28.00
CA ASP A 172 -7.45 18.35 29.24
C ASP A 172 -7.37 19.84 28.94
N ARG A 173 -8.09 20.63 29.73
CA ARG A 173 -8.03 22.10 29.67
C ARG A 173 -7.79 22.67 31.06
N GLU A 174 -7.01 23.73 31.13
CA GLU A 174 -6.83 24.52 32.35
C GLU A 174 -7.71 25.77 32.28
N VAL A 175 -8.58 25.96 33.27
CA VAL A 175 -9.44 27.13 33.38
C VAL A 175 -9.00 27.96 34.57
N GLY A 176 -8.86 29.27 34.37
CA GLY A 176 -8.55 30.22 35.44
C GLY A 176 -9.70 30.31 36.44
N ASN A 177 -9.39 30.17 37.73
CA ASN A 177 -10.40 30.21 38.79
C ASN A 177 -10.80 31.66 39.08
N HIS A 178 -11.78 32.19 38.36
CA HIS A 178 -12.17 33.62 38.47
C HIS A 178 -13.36 33.87 39.42
N ASN A 179 -14.06 32.82 39.86
CA ASN A 179 -15.32 32.94 40.61
C ASN A 179 -15.31 32.43 42.06
N LYS A 180 -14.19 31.95 42.61
CA LYS A 180 -14.07 31.71 44.05
C LYS A 180 -13.48 32.96 44.72
N LEU A 181 -14.27 33.58 45.59
CA LEU A 181 -13.90 34.72 46.45
C LEU A 181 -12.42 34.67 46.83
N MET A 182 -11.65 35.60 46.26
CA MET A 182 -10.21 35.76 46.46
C MET A 182 -9.94 36.30 47.86
N MET A 183 -9.99 35.44 48.87
CA MET A 183 -9.36 35.68 50.17
C MET A 183 -8.01 34.94 50.15
N SER A 184 -6.94 35.70 49.94
CA SER A 184 -5.53 35.31 49.73
C SER A 184 -5.11 35.10 48.26
N GLY A 185 -4.02 35.76 47.87
CA GLY A 185 -3.53 35.95 46.51
C GLY A 185 -2.93 34.70 45.85
N PHE A 186 -3.66 33.60 45.83
CA PHE A 186 -3.33 32.42 45.03
C PHE A 186 -4.25 32.36 43.80
N THR A 187 -3.71 32.68 42.62
CA THR A 187 -4.35 32.36 41.34
C THR A 187 -4.20 30.86 41.09
N GLY A 188 -5.20 30.06 41.46
CA GLY A 188 -5.25 28.65 41.09
C GLY A 188 -5.76 28.45 39.65
N THR A 189 -5.14 27.57 38.88
CA THR A 189 -5.73 26.99 37.67
C THR A 189 -6.49 25.73 38.06
N GLN A 190 -7.70 25.55 37.54
CA GLN A 190 -8.47 24.30 37.69
C GLN A 190 -8.32 23.51 36.40
N LYS A 191 -7.75 22.32 36.49
CA LYS A 191 -7.71 21.37 35.37
C LYS A 191 -9.06 20.69 35.23
N GLN A 192 -9.51 20.56 33.99
CA GLN A 192 -10.75 19.90 33.63
C GLN A 192 -10.47 18.96 32.47
N THR A 193 -11.00 17.74 32.56
CA THR A 193 -10.96 16.75 31.50
C THR A 193 -12.23 16.89 30.67
N VAL A 194 -12.05 17.10 29.38
CA VAL A 194 -13.11 17.13 28.37
C VAL A 194 -13.19 15.77 27.70
N ILE A 195 -14.38 15.20 27.68
CA ILE A 195 -14.67 13.89 27.08
C ILE A 195 -15.57 14.12 25.88
N ILE A 196 -15.18 13.56 24.74
CA ILE A 196 -15.93 13.64 23.50
C ILE A 196 -16.57 12.27 23.25
N PHE A 197 -17.89 12.27 23.13
CA PHE A 197 -18.70 11.11 22.80
C PHE A 197 -19.25 11.25 21.39
N GLU A 198 -19.38 10.13 20.68
CA GLU A 198 -20.08 10.06 19.40
C GLU A 198 -21.08 8.91 19.38
N ARG A 199 -22.17 9.07 18.63
CA ARG A 199 -23.15 8.02 18.36
C ARG A 199 -23.56 8.05 16.91
N GLU A 200 -23.63 6.88 16.28
CA GLU A 200 -24.19 6.75 14.93
C GLU A 200 -25.72 6.87 14.98
N VAL A 201 -26.27 7.84 14.27
CA VAL A 201 -27.72 8.03 14.09
C VAL A 201 -28.16 7.13 12.96
N LYS A 202 -28.86 6.05 13.31
CA LYS A 202 -29.59 5.23 12.35
C LYS A 202 -30.87 5.97 11.97
N ASN A 203 -31.06 6.25 10.69
CA ASN A 203 -32.36 6.68 10.15
C ASN A 203 -33.40 5.56 10.28
#